data_AF-A0A2A4UEY5-F1
#
_entry.id   AF-A0A2A4UEY5-F1
#
_cell.length_a   1.000
_cell.length_b   1.000
_cell.length_c   1.000
_cell.angle_alpha   90.00
_cell.angle_beta   90.00
_cell.angle_gamma   90.00
#
_symmetry.space_group_name_H-M   'P 1'
#
loop_
_entity.id
_entity.type
_entity.pdbx_description
1 polymer ?
#
loop_
_entity_poly.entity_id
_entity_poly.type
_entity_poly.pdbx_seq_one_letter_code
_entity_poly.pdbx_strand_id
1 'polypeptide(L)'
;MKTNTLNNFYLFCDGEHRELYSVLLYDWQEMGLAYCCDAKVLSLGINSVIKGEMFVCFSLHTGGAEPAAIRIDMNQWRRQLGQEYTASFAADVRRLQGLSCQQRGDVFVIENPAHILAPTQKKLRNMMHQFGATLPNKVAG
;
A
#
# COMPACT_ATOMS: atom_id res chain seq x y z
N MET A 1 9.11 -10.82 23.32
CA MET A 1 8.92 -10.45 21.90
C MET A 1 9.50 -9.06 21.70
N LYS A 2 10.42 -8.86 20.74
CA LYS A 2 10.86 -7.49 20.41
C LYS A 2 9.69 -6.80 19.71
N THR A 3 9.18 -5.72 20.30
CA THR A 3 8.13 -4.90 19.67
C THR A 3 8.74 -4.29 18.40
N ASN A 4 8.26 -4.70 17.23
CA ASN A 4 8.69 -4.07 15.99
C ASN A 4 8.08 -2.67 15.95
N THR A 5 8.93 -1.66 15.81
CA THR A 5 8.54 -0.25 15.79
C THR A 5 8.57 0.27 14.36
N LEU A 6 7.82 1.35 14.08
CA LEU A 6 7.96 2.11 12.84
C LEU A 6 9.42 2.55 12.59
N ASN A 7 10.17 2.85 13.65
CA ASN A 7 11.59 3.14 13.54
C ASN A 7 12.37 1.97 12.96
N ASN A 8 12.08 0.72 13.38
CA ASN A 8 12.73 -0.46 12.81
C ASN A 8 12.43 -0.59 11.32
N PHE A 9 11.19 -0.35 10.89
CA PHE A 9 10.82 -0.34 9.48
C PHE A 9 11.63 0.69 8.68
N TYR A 10 11.68 1.93 9.15
CA TYR A 10 12.40 2.99 8.43
C TYR A 10 13.93 2.80 8.40
N LEU A 11 14.51 2.03 9.33
CA LEU A 11 15.93 1.66 9.29
C LEU A 11 16.29 0.78 8.09
N PHE A 12 15.31 0.08 7.51
CA PHE A 12 15.54 -0.76 6.32
C PHE A 12 15.20 -0.04 5.00
N CYS A 13 14.64 1.16 5.04
CA CYS A 13 14.40 1.96 3.84
C CYS A 13 15.64 2.74 3.43
N ASP A 14 15.83 2.95 2.13
CA ASP A 14 16.62 4.08 1.66
C ASP A 14 15.90 5.41 1.95
N GLY A 15 16.58 6.54 1.73
CA GLY A 15 16.04 7.87 2.05
C GLY A 15 14.74 8.20 1.30
N GLU A 16 14.65 7.85 0.02
CA GLU A 16 13.51 8.19 -0.84
C GLU A 16 12.27 7.35 -0.49
N HIS A 17 12.44 6.04 -0.25
CA HIS A 17 11.35 5.20 0.22
C HIS A 17 10.90 5.58 1.62
N ARG A 18 11.84 5.97 2.50
CA ARG A 18 11.49 6.48 3.82
C ARG A 18 10.61 7.72 3.72
N GLU A 19 10.93 8.65 2.84
CA GLU A 19 10.12 9.85 2.62
C GLU A 19 8.72 9.48 2.08
N LEU A 20 8.66 8.73 0.97
CA LEU A 20 7.39 8.33 0.36
C LEU A 20 6.50 7.55 1.35
N TYR A 21 7.04 6.55 2.05
CA TYR A 21 6.27 5.73 2.97
C TYR A 21 5.83 6.50 4.22
N SER A 22 6.63 7.47 4.68
CA SER A 22 6.22 8.36 5.78
C SER A 22 5.03 9.22 5.39
N VAL A 23 5.04 9.77 4.17
CA VAL A 23 3.91 10.56 3.65
C VAL A 23 2.67 9.69 3.47
N LEU A 24 2.81 8.51 2.86
CA LEU A 24 1.68 7.59 2.69
C LEU A 24 1.07 7.16 4.03
N LEU A 25 1.90 6.89 5.04
CA LEU A 25 1.43 6.56 6.39
C LEU A 25 0.69 7.75 7.01
N TYR A 26 1.28 8.95 6.94
CA TYR A 26 0.66 10.16 7.48
C TYR A 26 -0.71 10.42 6.86
N ASP A 27 -0.81 10.39 5.53
CA ASP A 27 -2.08 10.54 4.81
C ASP A 27 -3.09 9.47 5.26
N TRP A 28 -2.64 8.24 5.49
CA TRP A 28 -3.49 7.14 5.95
C TRP A 28 -4.04 7.37 7.36
N GLN A 29 -3.20 7.87 8.26
CA GLN A 29 -3.59 8.19 9.64
C GLN A 29 -4.55 9.38 9.69
N GLU A 30 -4.34 10.41 8.87
CA GLU A 30 -5.27 11.56 8.75
C GLU A 30 -6.67 11.12 8.29
N MET A 31 -6.76 10.05 7.49
CA MET A 31 -8.05 9.45 7.10
C MET A 31 -8.68 8.58 8.20
N GLY A 32 -8.06 8.44 9.37
CA GLY A 32 -8.55 7.60 10.46
C GLY A 32 -8.47 6.09 10.19
N LEU A 33 -7.64 5.68 9.22
CA LEU A 33 -7.50 4.29 8.81
C LEU A 33 -6.44 3.53 9.61
N ALA A 34 -6.56 2.21 9.61
CA ALA A 34 -5.69 1.34 10.39
C ALA A 34 -4.35 1.10 9.67
N TYR A 35 -3.30 0.86 10.45
CA TYR A 35 -2.04 0.32 9.95
C TYR A 35 -1.43 -0.63 10.96
N CYS A 36 -0.60 -1.55 10.49
CA CYS A 36 0.26 -2.35 11.34
C CYS A 36 1.67 -2.42 10.74
N CYS A 37 2.67 -2.55 11.61
CA CYS A 37 4.06 -2.53 11.22
C CYS A 37 4.74 -3.80 11.71
N ASP A 38 5.42 -4.49 10.79
CA ASP A 38 6.45 -5.47 11.07
C ASP A 38 7.82 -4.90 10.67
N ALA A 39 8.92 -5.58 10.98
CA ALA A 39 10.28 -5.07 10.81
C ALA A 39 10.59 -4.62 9.37
N LYS A 40 9.99 -5.23 8.33
CA LYS A 40 10.25 -4.91 6.92
C LYS A 40 9.01 -4.60 6.09
N VAL A 41 7.84 -4.58 6.73
CA VAL A 41 6.56 -4.39 6.05
C VAL A 41 5.69 -3.48 6.88
N LEU A 42 5.27 -2.37 6.27
CA LEU A 42 4.24 -1.49 6.81
C LEU A 42 2.96 -1.76 6.02
N SER A 43 1.94 -2.26 6.70
CA SER A 43 0.65 -2.57 6.08
C SER A 43 -0.35 -1.46 6.39
N LEU A 44 -0.92 -0.88 5.34
CA LEU A 44 -1.99 0.09 5.38
C LEU A 44 -3.32 -0.62 5.10
N GLY A 45 -4.32 -0.41 5.94
CA GLY A 45 -5.60 -1.09 5.82
C GLY A 45 -6.73 -0.43 6.56
N ILE A 46 -7.80 -1.20 6.81
CA ILE A 46 -8.93 -0.82 7.65
C ILE A 46 -9.24 -1.95 8.63
N ASN A 47 -9.72 -1.59 9.82
CA ASN A 47 -10.16 -2.60 10.78
C ASN A 47 -11.31 -3.42 10.16
N SER A 48 -11.15 -4.74 10.18
CA SER A 48 -12.20 -5.66 9.74
C SER A 48 -13.33 -5.70 10.77
N VAL A 49 -14.51 -6.12 10.35
CA VAL A 49 -15.60 -6.52 11.25
C VAL A 49 -15.21 -7.74 12.10
N ILE A 50 -14.24 -8.54 11.64
CA ILE A 50 -13.68 -9.64 12.40
C ILE A 50 -12.68 -9.08 13.40
N LYS A 51 -12.96 -9.29 14.70
CA LYS A 51 -12.16 -8.78 15.81
C LYS A 51 -10.70 -9.25 15.69
N GLY A 52 -9.78 -8.28 15.62
CA GLY A 52 -8.35 -8.54 15.57
C GLY A 52 -7.79 -8.76 14.16
N GLU A 53 -8.63 -8.70 13.12
CA GLU A 53 -8.18 -8.76 11.74
C GLU A 53 -8.21 -7.38 11.08
N MET A 54 -7.20 -7.11 10.25
CA MET A 54 -7.14 -5.92 9.41
C MET A 54 -7.31 -6.35 7.95
N PHE A 55 -8.19 -5.67 7.23
CA PHE A 55 -8.19 -5.78 5.78
C PHE A 55 -7.01 -4.96 5.23
N VAL A 56 -5.93 -5.64 4.89
CA VAL A 56 -4.72 -5.03 4.34
C VAL A 56 -5.00 -4.59 2.90
N CYS A 57 -4.85 -3.30 2.65
CA CYS A 57 -5.05 -2.73 1.32
C CYS A 57 -3.71 -2.63 0.58
N PHE A 58 -2.69 -2.10 1.25
CA PHE A 58 -1.36 -1.91 0.69
C PHE A 58 -0.30 -2.39 1.67
N SER A 59 0.63 -3.21 1.21
CA SER A 59 1.82 -3.57 1.97
C SER A 59 3.02 -2.83 1.39
N LEU A 60 3.66 -1.98 2.19
CA LEU A 60 4.85 -1.23 1.84
C LEU A 60 6.07 -2.04 2.29
N HIS A 61 6.88 -2.49 1.35
CA HIS A 61 8.06 -3.32 1.59
C HIS A 61 9.33 -2.49 1.46
N THR A 62 10.18 -2.52 2.48
CA THR A 62 11.42 -1.73 2.54
C THR A 62 12.49 -2.14 1.52
N GLY A 63 12.34 -3.32 0.91
CA GLY A 63 13.34 -3.92 0.02
C GLY A 63 14.43 -4.70 0.76
N GLY A 64 15.54 -4.98 0.06
CA GLY A 64 16.69 -5.76 0.54
C GLY A 64 17.11 -6.79 -0.50
N ALA A 65 16.81 -8.07 -0.26
CA ALA A 65 17.03 -9.13 -1.25
C ALA A 65 16.08 -9.03 -2.46
N GLU A 66 14.94 -8.38 -2.27
CA GLU A 66 13.99 -8.01 -3.32
C GLU A 66 13.89 -6.48 -3.42
N PRO A 67 13.44 -5.92 -4.56
CA PRO A 67 13.16 -4.50 -4.66
C PRO A 67 12.15 -4.03 -3.61
N ALA A 68 12.32 -2.80 -3.15
CA ALA A 68 11.29 -2.13 -2.38
C ALA A 68 10.01 -2.03 -3.23
N ALA A 69 8.85 -2.18 -2.61
CA ALA A 69 7.61 -2.32 -3.36
C ALA A 69 6.36 -1.93 -2.57
N ILE A 70 5.32 -1.53 -3.29
CA ILE A 70 3.95 -1.56 -2.79
C ILE A 70 3.29 -2.81 -3.35
N ARG A 71 2.79 -3.68 -2.46
CA ARG A 71 2.11 -4.91 -2.84
C ARG A 71 0.63 -4.84 -2.50
N ILE A 72 -0.17 -5.43 -3.38
CA ILE A 72 -1.63 -5.51 -3.26
C ILE A 72 -2.03 -6.97 -3.44
N ASP A 73 -2.69 -7.55 -2.44
CA ASP A 73 -3.34 -8.86 -2.57
C ASP A 73 -4.65 -8.68 -3.34
N MET A 74 -4.59 -9.00 -4.63
CA MET A 74 -5.71 -8.86 -5.55
C MET A 74 -6.82 -9.86 -5.21
N ASN A 75 -6.51 -11.03 -4.65
CA ASN A 75 -7.53 -11.99 -4.24
C ASN A 75 -8.33 -11.47 -3.04
N GLN A 76 -7.65 -10.89 -2.05
CA GLN A 76 -8.32 -10.25 -0.92
C GLN A 76 -9.19 -9.08 -1.37
N TRP A 77 -8.65 -8.22 -2.24
CA TRP A 77 -9.40 -7.09 -2.81
C TRP A 77 -10.62 -7.55 -3.61
N ARG A 78 -10.50 -8.57 -4.47
CA ARG A 78 -11.65 -9.09 -5.23
C ARG A 78 -12.76 -9.59 -4.31
N ARG A 79 -12.42 -10.23 -3.19
CA ARG A 79 -13.39 -10.76 -2.21
C ARG A 79 -14.09 -9.64 -1.44
N GLN A 80 -13.36 -8.58 -1.08
CA GLN A 80 -13.87 -7.50 -0.21
C GLN A 80 -14.48 -6.33 -1.00
N LEU A 81 -13.96 -6.04 -2.19
CA LEU A 81 -14.28 -4.84 -2.97
C LEU A 81 -14.90 -5.16 -4.34
N GLY A 82 -14.88 -6.43 -4.76
CA GLY A 82 -15.37 -6.89 -6.05
C GLY A 82 -14.33 -6.86 -7.18
N GLN A 83 -14.57 -7.69 -8.19
CA GLN A 83 -13.68 -7.87 -9.35
C GLN A 83 -13.45 -6.57 -10.13
N GLU A 84 -14.52 -5.84 -10.42
CA GLU A 84 -14.48 -4.66 -11.29
C GLU A 84 -13.64 -3.54 -10.68
N TYR A 85 -13.89 -3.21 -9.41
CA TYR A 85 -13.14 -2.18 -8.69
C TYR A 85 -11.65 -2.52 -8.60
N THR A 86 -11.35 -3.78 -8.25
CA THR A 86 -9.97 -4.30 -8.16
C THR A 86 -9.24 -4.22 -9.51
N ALA A 87 -9.91 -4.62 -10.60
CA ALA A 87 -9.34 -4.58 -11.94
C ALA A 87 -9.14 -3.14 -12.43
N SER A 88 -10.08 -2.24 -12.16
CA SER A 88 -9.96 -0.82 -12.55
C SER A 88 -8.75 -0.18 -11.89
N PHE A 89 -8.59 -0.34 -10.57
CA PHE A 89 -7.46 0.25 -9.84
C PHE A 89 -6.12 -0.21 -10.41
N ALA A 90 -5.95 -1.53 -10.62
CA ALA A 90 -4.71 -2.06 -11.19
C ALA A 90 -4.47 -1.61 -12.64
N ALA A 91 -5.53 -1.44 -13.44
CA ALA A 91 -5.43 -0.88 -14.78
C ALA A 91 -4.98 0.58 -14.75
N ASP A 92 -5.52 1.39 -13.84
CA ASP A 92 -5.16 2.80 -13.68
C ASP A 92 -3.70 2.96 -13.24
N VAL A 93 -3.23 2.11 -12.32
CA VAL A 93 -1.82 2.12 -11.89
C VAL A 93 -0.90 1.76 -13.06
N ARG A 94 -1.24 0.74 -13.87
CA ARG A 94 -0.45 0.35 -15.05
C ARG A 94 -0.36 1.43 -16.12
N ARG A 95 -1.32 2.37 -16.16
CA ARG A 95 -1.31 3.51 -17.09
C ARG A 95 -0.36 4.64 -16.65
N LEU A 96 0.17 4.59 -15.43
CA LEU A 96 1.15 5.56 -14.95
C LEU A 96 2.50 5.33 -15.65
N GLN A 97 2.90 6.28 -16.50
CA GLN A 97 4.19 6.22 -17.20
C GLN A 97 5.36 6.26 -16.22
N GLY A 98 6.33 5.35 -16.42
CA GLY A 98 7.54 5.22 -15.61
C GLY A 98 7.38 4.34 -14.36
N LEU A 99 6.19 3.77 -14.12
CA LEU A 99 5.97 2.82 -13.02
C LEU A 99 6.32 1.40 -13.47
N SER A 100 7.20 0.70 -12.73
CA SER A 100 7.38 -0.75 -12.91
C SER A 100 6.28 -1.49 -12.15
N CYS A 101 5.43 -2.22 -12.88
CA CYS A 101 4.36 -3.03 -12.30
C CYS A 101 4.53 -4.49 -12.71
N GLN A 102 4.40 -5.40 -11.76
CA GLN A 102 4.40 -6.84 -12.00
C GLN A 102 3.16 -7.50 -11.41
N GLN A 103 2.67 -8.56 -12.07
CA GLN A 103 1.68 -9.47 -11.50
C GLN A 103 2.37 -10.78 -11.14
N ARG A 104 2.35 -11.17 -9.87
CA ARG A 104 2.92 -12.43 -9.38
C ARG A 104 1.81 -13.26 -8.74
N GLY A 105 1.17 -14.12 -9.54
CA GLY A 105 -0.05 -14.81 -9.13
C GLY A 105 -1.15 -13.80 -8.78
N ASP A 106 -1.64 -13.84 -7.54
CA ASP A 106 -2.66 -12.92 -7.03
C ASP A 106 -2.10 -11.64 -6.40
N VAL A 107 -0.78 -11.41 -6.44
CA VAL A 107 -0.17 -10.20 -5.92
C VAL A 107 0.16 -9.25 -7.06
N PHE A 108 -0.39 -8.05 -7.01
CA PHE A 108 0.04 -6.94 -7.86
C PHE A 108 1.14 -6.16 -7.14
N VAL A 109 2.26 -5.94 -7.83
CA VAL A 109 3.49 -5.37 -7.25
C VAL A 109 3.86 -4.11 -8.02
N ILE A 110 4.02 -3.00 -7.30
CA ILE A 110 4.59 -1.75 -7.82
C ILE A 110 6.02 -1.67 -7.28
N GLU A 111 7.01 -1.81 -8.16
CA GLU A 111 8.42 -1.87 -7.78
C GLU A 111 9.06 -0.48 -7.73
N ASN A 112 9.90 -0.26 -6.72
CA ASN A 112 10.66 0.96 -6.44
C ASN A 112 9.84 2.26 -6.62
N PRO A 113 8.68 2.39 -5.95
CA PRO A 113 7.76 3.51 -6.15
C PRO A 113 8.34 4.87 -5.75
N ALA A 114 9.44 4.90 -4.98
CA ALA A 114 10.10 6.14 -4.60
C ALA A 114 10.99 6.72 -5.71
N HIS A 115 11.60 5.87 -6.53
CA HIS A 115 12.62 6.23 -7.53
C HIS A 115 12.03 6.62 -8.90
N ILE A 116 10.73 6.90 -8.95
CA ILE A 116 10.03 7.37 -10.16
C ILE A 116 9.98 8.89 -10.19
N LEU A 117 9.67 9.46 -11.36
CA LEU A 117 9.51 10.91 -11.50
C LEU A 117 8.45 11.46 -10.52
N ALA A 118 8.77 12.56 -9.85
CA ALA A 118 7.91 13.17 -8.83
C ALA A 118 6.44 13.40 -9.26
N PRO A 119 6.12 13.81 -10.51
CA PRO A 119 4.73 13.90 -10.95
C PRO A 119 4.00 12.55 -10.96
N THR A 120 4.67 11.47 -11.35
CA THR A 120 4.12 10.11 -11.32
C THR A 120 3.96 9.62 -9.89
N GLN A 121 4.94 9.89 -9.02
CA GLN A 121 4.86 9.59 -7.59
C GLN A 121 3.66 10.28 -6.93
N LYS A 122 3.44 11.57 -7.22
CA LYS A 122 2.27 12.32 -6.75
C LYS A 122 0.95 11.71 -7.24
N LYS A 123 0.88 11.27 -8.51
CA LYS A 123 -0.31 10.58 -9.03
C LYS A 123 -0.58 9.28 -8.29
N LEU A 124 0.44 8.45 -8.08
CA LEU A 124 0.31 7.20 -7.32
C LEU A 124 -0.19 7.46 -5.90
N ARG A 125 0.41 8.43 -5.18
CA ARG A 125 -0.04 8.85 -3.85
C ARG A 125 -1.51 9.28 -3.86
N ASN A 126 -1.91 10.14 -4.81
CA ASN A 126 -3.29 10.59 -4.91
C ASN A 126 -4.27 9.44 -5.14
N MET A 127 -3.90 8.45 -5.96
CA MET A 127 -4.73 7.26 -6.18
C MET A 127 -4.88 6.44 -4.89
N MET A 128 -3.79 6.23 -4.15
CA MET A 128 -3.84 5.53 -2.86
C MET A 128 -4.66 6.31 -1.82
N HIS A 129 -4.50 7.63 -1.75
CA HIS A 129 -5.29 8.49 -0.87
C HIS A 129 -6.79 8.44 -1.20
N GLN A 130 -7.15 8.58 -2.48
CA GLN A 130 -8.54 8.46 -2.93
C GLN A 130 -9.12 7.08 -2.63
N PHE A 131 -8.35 6.01 -2.83
CA PHE A 131 -8.75 4.67 -2.43
C PHE A 131 -9.07 4.64 -0.93
N GLY A 132 -8.14 5.11 -0.08
CA GLY A 132 -8.30 5.14 1.38
C GLY A 132 -9.55 5.92 1.81
N ALA A 133 -9.77 7.11 1.24
CA ALA A 133 -10.92 7.96 1.56
C ALA A 133 -12.27 7.29 1.21
N THR A 134 -12.31 6.43 0.19
CA THR A 134 -13.53 5.70 -0.20
C THR A 134 -13.73 4.37 0.54
N LEU A 135 -12.68 3.85 1.18
CA LEU A 135 -12.63 2.51 1.76
C LEU A 135 -13.71 2.28 2.84
N PRO A 136 -13.93 3.17 3.84
CA PRO A 136 -14.97 2.97 4.85
C PRO A 136 -16.36 2.77 4.25
N ASN A 137 -16.69 3.50 3.18
CA ASN A 137 -17.99 3.39 2.51
C ASN A 137 -18.13 2.08 1.71
N LYS A 138 -17.02 1.48 1.29
CA LYS A 138 -17.00 0.23 0.52
C LYS A 138 -17.07 -1.02 1.39
N VAL A 139 -16.57 -0.95 2.63
CA VAL A 139 -16.56 -2.10 3.56
C VAL A 139 -17.69 -2.09 4.58
N ALA A 140 -18.43 -0.98 4.70
CA ALA A 140 -19.58 -0.85 5.60
C ALA A 140 -20.92 -1.29 5.00
N GLY A 141 -20.94 -1.68 3.71
CA GLY A 141 -22.11 -2.21 3.00
C GLY A 141 -22.00 -3.71 2.77
#